data_AF-A0A6L8LUP6-F1
#
_entry.id   AF-A0A6L8LUP6-F1
#
_cell.length_a   1.000
_cell.length_b   1.000
_cell.length_c   1.000
_cell.angle_alpha   90.00
_cell.angle_beta   90.00
_cell.angle_gamma   90.00
#
_symmetry.space_group_name_H-M   'P 1'
#
loop_
_entity.id
_entity.type
_entity.pdbx_description
1 polymer ?
#
loop_
_entity_poly.entity_id
_entity_poly.type
_entity_poly.pdbx_seq_one_letter_code
_entity_poly.pdbx_strand_id
1 'polypeptide(L)'
;MIKYLNRIIILIMLVFSTHQAHSKDDKSSLGIDRCTLFGYENEYPDQCSYYFLDLANISSIERQIFTNKILGIGFSSPYTLITSPKNISLRQIYIMEERDLDYIVSIVNQRVHKILKAERLSTNVNNSQIIEFAFHRRFSIGRDSKGHTNLKFKVRYYRKSPYFYKFGDKDKFVEIILDEGAGLNMGDEEDIYASWKKNSHTSYVYREYIDSASIDIRVNESERLDNGDIYLNDLEPKMQDQTDTRIEKETTSSIKLGLGLAPKLPIQNIEYRLTNKYQINSSKQFGLKTKTYRDGYQLKYLNNTYGSHLNPEEGFCSLGTADGWCWDWATSMDKPWDFSKLKDRNPLSLQGLRPDFVAKIAAKPQVTGFSTINIRSTVNTLALFGQNRMFLGRRYIISNELFSSGRHHSWREDRNFEQREYSDDFTILVDWDSPWFLGSDAVTIKSVYLSQDNAMCLTVEPNYQLSFKQCVEGSKSQAFVYDQEKRYRSVADLGLCLDTSDEQLSLSDQCSDDYAPNTQVWYWEEPDRFTNDVLFTINADQSISLIDASQGEPSVLKVNYDEAKPNGTQFTSRFADFGTATCLCSTIE
;
A
#
# COMPACT_ATOMS: atom_id res chain seq x y z
N MET A 1 28.38 -76.67 3.13
CA MET A 1 27.36 -75.74 3.69
C MET A 1 27.97 -74.43 4.22
N ILE A 2 29.06 -73.93 3.60
CA ILE A 2 29.60 -72.57 3.75
C ILE A 2 30.21 -72.26 2.38
N LYS A 3 29.46 -71.59 1.49
CA LYS A 3 29.98 -70.97 0.24
C LYS A 3 28.98 -70.04 -0.47
N TYR A 4 27.82 -69.76 0.14
CA TYR A 4 26.77 -68.89 -0.42
C TYR A 4 26.36 -67.71 0.49
N LEU A 5 27.19 -67.30 1.45
CA LEU A 5 26.88 -66.14 2.32
C LEU A 5 27.68 -64.86 2.02
N ASN A 6 28.73 -64.91 1.19
CA ASN A 6 29.60 -63.75 0.92
C ASN A 6 29.28 -62.96 -0.37
N ARG A 7 28.14 -63.22 -1.03
CA ARG A 7 27.72 -62.46 -2.23
C ARG A 7 26.44 -61.64 -2.06
N ILE A 8 25.80 -61.67 -0.88
CA ILE A 8 24.56 -60.89 -0.63
C ILE A 8 24.82 -59.60 0.17
N ILE A 9 25.96 -59.46 0.85
CA ILE A 9 26.25 -58.25 1.65
C ILE A 9 26.94 -57.13 0.83
N ILE A 10 27.50 -57.44 -0.35
CA ILE A 10 28.18 -56.43 -1.20
C ILE A 10 27.22 -55.73 -2.18
N LEU A 11 25.99 -56.23 -2.39
CA LEU A 11 25.02 -55.60 -3.29
C LEU A 11 24.05 -54.61 -2.61
N ILE A 12 24.07 -54.48 -1.28
CA ILE A 12 23.22 -53.54 -0.54
C ILE A 12 23.98 -52.25 -0.14
N MET A 13 25.31 -52.22 -0.25
CA MET A 13 26.15 -51.05 0.05
C MET A 13 26.63 -50.28 -1.20
N LEU A 14 26.07 -50.59 -2.39
CA LEU A 14 26.46 -49.96 -3.67
C LEU A 14 25.28 -49.32 -4.44
N VAL A 15 24.13 -49.11 -3.78
CA VAL A 15 22.99 -48.34 -4.34
C VAL A 15 22.73 -47.04 -3.58
N PHE A 16 23.53 -46.72 -2.55
CA PHE A 16 23.52 -45.42 -1.87
C PHE A 16 24.91 -44.78 -1.90
N SER A 17 25.39 -44.39 -3.09
CA SER A 17 26.42 -43.35 -3.27
C SER A 17 26.78 -43.17 -4.74
N THR A 18 25.95 -42.43 -5.49
CA THR A 18 26.45 -41.65 -6.61
C THR A 18 25.80 -40.27 -6.56
N HIS A 19 26.48 -39.38 -5.83
CA HIS A 19 26.50 -37.96 -6.14
C HIS A 19 27.03 -37.77 -7.57
N GLN A 20 26.16 -37.35 -8.47
CA GLN A 20 26.42 -36.27 -9.42
C GLN A 20 25.26 -35.29 -9.23
N ALA A 21 25.34 -34.38 -8.25
CA ALA A 21 25.96 -33.07 -8.43
C ALA A 21 25.42 -32.29 -9.65
N HIS A 22 24.09 -32.12 -9.73
CA HIS A 22 23.55 -30.85 -10.22
C HIS A 22 23.30 -29.92 -9.02
N SER A 23 24.40 -29.37 -8.52
CA SER A 23 24.42 -28.23 -7.61
C SER A 23 24.23 -26.95 -8.42
N LYS A 24 22.97 -26.59 -8.64
CA LYS A 24 22.49 -25.23 -8.88
C LYS A 24 21.12 -25.23 -8.21
N ASP A 25 21.05 -24.81 -6.95
CA ASP A 25 19.85 -24.21 -6.33
C ASP A 25 20.00 -23.93 -4.82
N ASP A 26 21.06 -24.39 -4.14
CA ASP A 26 21.21 -24.14 -2.69
C ASP A 26 21.85 -22.80 -2.29
N LYS A 27 22.06 -21.87 -3.24
CA LYS A 27 22.61 -20.52 -2.93
C LYS A 27 21.56 -19.41 -2.85
N SER A 28 20.32 -19.64 -3.26
CA SER A 28 19.25 -18.62 -3.22
C SER A 28 18.41 -18.68 -1.93
N SER A 29 18.20 -19.86 -1.35
CA SER A 29 17.38 -20.04 -0.13
C SER A 29 18.07 -19.51 1.13
N LEU A 30 19.38 -19.73 1.29
CA LEU A 30 20.15 -19.35 2.48
C LEU A 30 20.24 -17.83 2.72
N GLY A 31 19.93 -17.00 1.71
CA GLY A 31 19.98 -15.54 1.80
C GLY A 31 18.70 -14.88 2.30
N ILE A 32 17.55 -15.55 2.13
CA ILE A 32 16.24 -14.99 2.50
C ILE A 32 16.05 -14.99 4.02
N ASP A 33 16.40 -16.09 4.68
CA ASP A 33 16.16 -16.27 6.11
C ASP A 33 16.89 -15.22 6.97
N ARG A 34 18.07 -14.74 6.55
CA ARG A 34 18.84 -13.71 7.30
C ARG A 34 18.13 -12.35 7.35
N CYS A 35 17.41 -11.99 6.31
CA CYS A 35 16.70 -10.71 6.22
C CYS A 35 15.20 -10.87 6.48
N THR A 36 14.81 -11.97 7.14
CA THR A 36 13.42 -12.28 7.47
C THR A 36 13.07 -11.80 8.88
N LEU A 37 11.87 -11.26 9.05
CA LEU A 37 11.26 -10.84 10.31
C LEU A 37 9.95 -11.60 10.51
N PHE A 38 9.64 -11.99 11.74
CA PHE A 38 8.53 -12.86 12.10
C PHE A 38 7.47 -12.20 13.00
N GLY A 39 7.67 -10.92 13.36
CA GLY A 39 6.66 -10.09 14.03
C GLY A 39 6.84 -9.91 15.53
N TYR A 40 7.96 -10.40 16.08
CA TYR A 40 8.30 -10.29 17.51
C TYR A 40 9.68 -9.66 17.76
N GLU A 41 10.35 -9.23 16.68
CA GLU A 41 11.66 -8.60 16.76
C GLU A 41 11.59 -7.16 17.27
N ASN A 42 12.60 -6.79 18.06
CA ASN A 42 12.76 -5.43 18.58
C ASN A 42 13.83 -4.62 17.83
N GLU A 43 14.60 -5.27 16.94
CA GLU A 43 15.68 -4.66 16.17
C GLU A 43 15.66 -5.13 14.71
N TYR A 44 16.13 -4.28 13.80
CA TYR A 44 16.18 -4.62 12.38
C TYR A 44 17.44 -5.44 12.06
N PRO A 45 17.36 -6.41 11.13
CA PRO A 45 18.54 -7.11 10.64
C PRO A 45 19.52 -6.16 9.96
N ASP A 46 20.76 -6.13 10.45
CA ASP A 46 21.80 -5.31 9.87
C ASP A 46 22.27 -5.82 8.50
N GLN A 47 22.64 -4.87 7.63
CA GLN A 47 23.21 -5.12 6.29
C GLN A 47 22.28 -5.78 5.27
N CYS A 48 20.97 -5.63 5.42
CA CYS A 48 19.99 -6.15 4.48
C CYS A 48 19.56 -5.10 3.43
N SER A 49 19.54 -5.50 2.15
CA SER A 49 19.02 -4.69 1.03
C SER A 49 17.50 -4.80 0.85
N TYR A 50 16.88 -5.75 1.55
CA TYR A 50 15.45 -5.98 1.62
C TYR A 50 15.08 -6.56 2.99
N TYR A 51 13.82 -6.43 3.40
CA TYR A 51 13.26 -7.17 4.51
C TYR A 51 12.12 -8.04 4.01
N PHE A 52 12.08 -9.30 4.43
CA PHE A 52 10.95 -10.19 4.20
C PHE A 52 10.23 -10.40 5.53
N LEU A 53 8.96 -10.02 5.62
CA LEU A 53 8.13 -10.23 6.79
C LEU A 53 7.36 -11.54 6.58
N ASP A 54 7.70 -12.58 7.33
CA ASP A 54 6.97 -13.84 7.42
C ASP A 54 6.13 -13.84 8.70
N LEU A 55 4.95 -13.26 8.59
CA LEU A 55 4.04 -13.01 9.71
C LEU A 55 2.90 -14.03 9.77
N ALA A 56 3.04 -15.17 9.07
CA ALA A 56 2.01 -16.19 8.99
C ALA A 56 1.60 -16.75 10.37
N ASN A 57 2.53 -16.75 11.34
CA ASN A 57 2.34 -17.31 12.68
C ASN A 57 1.71 -16.36 13.70
N ILE A 58 1.49 -15.09 13.36
CA ILE A 58 0.82 -14.11 14.23
C ILE A 58 -0.57 -13.76 13.68
N SER A 59 -1.43 -13.18 14.53
CA SER A 59 -2.81 -12.84 14.15
C SER A 59 -2.88 -11.66 13.18
N SER A 60 -3.99 -11.55 12.43
CA SER A 60 -4.21 -10.45 11.47
C SER A 60 -4.02 -9.05 12.08
N ILE A 61 -4.45 -8.85 13.32
CA ILE A 61 -4.32 -7.57 14.04
C ILE A 61 -2.85 -7.30 14.40
N GLU A 62 -2.14 -8.31 14.90
CA GLU A 62 -0.70 -8.18 15.22
C GLU A 62 0.12 -7.88 13.96
N ARG A 63 -0.24 -8.49 12.81
CA ARG A 63 0.38 -8.18 11.51
C ARG A 63 0.22 -6.71 11.15
N GLN A 64 -1.00 -6.19 11.29
CA GLN A 64 -1.30 -4.79 10.99
C GLN A 64 -0.52 -3.85 11.91
N ILE A 65 -0.47 -4.14 13.21
CA ILE A 65 0.29 -3.32 14.18
C ILE A 65 1.78 -3.35 13.85
N PHE A 66 2.34 -4.54 13.59
CA PHE A 66 3.76 -4.70 13.30
C PHE A 66 4.16 -4.02 11.98
N THR A 67 3.39 -4.22 10.92
CA THR A 67 3.64 -3.55 9.63
C THR A 67 3.41 -2.04 9.72
N ASN A 68 2.42 -1.58 10.50
CA ASN A 68 2.23 -0.16 10.80
C ASN A 68 3.44 0.42 11.54
N LYS A 69 4.06 -0.33 12.46
CA LYS A 69 5.28 0.15 13.13
C LYS A 69 6.47 0.32 12.16
N ILE A 70 6.60 -0.56 11.17
CA ILE A 70 7.72 -0.55 10.23
C ILE A 70 7.51 0.44 9.07
N LEU A 71 6.26 0.54 8.57
CA LEU A 71 5.93 1.25 7.34
C LEU A 71 5.04 2.48 7.59
N GLY A 72 4.42 2.59 8.76
CA GLY A 72 3.30 3.48 9.11
C GLY A 72 1.98 3.21 8.39
N ILE A 73 1.90 2.07 7.70
CA ILE A 73 0.67 1.53 7.19
C ILE A 73 0.60 0.05 7.58
N GLY A 74 -0.53 -0.35 8.17
CA GLY A 74 -0.73 -1.73 8.61
C GLY A 74 -1.40 -2.59 7.55
N PHE A 75 -0.88 -3.78 7.30
CA PHE A 75 -1.42 -4.78 6.39
C PHE A 75 -1.82 -6.05 7.14
N SER A 76 -2.95 -6.67 6.76
CA SER A 76 -3.37 -7.98 7.29
C SER A 76 -2.63 -9.18 6.67
N SER A 77 -1.94 -8.96 5.54
CA SER A 77 -1.35 -10.06 4.77
C SER A 77 -0.23 -10.77 5.55
N PRO A 78 -0.17 -12.11 5.49
CA PRO A 78 0.82 -12.92 6.19
C PRO A 78 2.25 -12.69 5.70
N TYR A 79 2.45 -12.32 4.43
CA TYR A 79 3.79 -12.13 3.88
C TYR A 79 3.94 -10.73 3.27
N THR A 80 5.03 -10.04 3.61
CA THR A 80 5.33 -8.72 3.06
C THR A 80 6.81 -8.62 2.69
N LEU A 81 7.14 -8.26 1.45
CA LEU A 81 8.51 -7.97 1.02
C LEU A 81 8.72 -6.46 0.90
N ILE A 82 9.72 -5.93 1.60
CA ILE A 82 10.12 -4.53 1.55
C ILE A 82 11.50 -4.45 0.89
N THR A 83 11.56 -3.88 -0.30
CA THR A 83 12.83 -3.65 -1.01
C THR A 83 13.38 -2.26 -0.67
N SER A 84 14.70 -2.12 -0.55
CA SER A 84 15.35 -0.85 -0.19
C SER A 84 14.74 -0.16 1.06
N PRO A 85 14.62 -0.87 2.21
CA PRO A 85 13.87 -0.38 3.37
C PRO A 85 14.37 0.97 3.91
N LYS A 86 15.66 1.28 3.75
CA LYS A 86 16.30 2.52 4.21
C LYS A 86 16.10 3.72 3.28
N ASN A 87 15.59 3.54 2.06
CA ASN A 87 15.44 4.63 1.08
C ASN A 87 14.00 4.67 0.56
N ILE A 88 13.20 5.60 1.10
CA ILE A 88 11.77 5.76 0.79
C ILE A 88 11.51 5.91 -0.72
N SER A 89 12.31 6.72 -1.43
CA SER A 89 12.07 7.01 -2.85
C SER A 89 12.28 5.79 -3.74
N LEU A 90 13.10 4.84 -3.28
CA LEU A 90 13.33 3.57 -3.98
C LEU A 90 12.53 2.41 -3.37
N ARG A 91 12.00 2.58 -2.16
CA ARG A 91 11.32 1.55 -1.37
C ARG A 91 10.08 1.06 -2.10
N GLN A 92 9.96 -0.26 -2.24
CA GLN A 92 8.71 -0.86 -2.71
C GLN A 92 8.31 -2.06 -1.89
N ILE A 93 7.01 -2.13 -1.68
CA ILE A 93 6.34 -3.04 -0.78
C ILE A 93 5.54 -4.03 -1.63
N TYR A 94 5.63 -5.31 -1.31
CA TYR A 94 4.85 -6.35 -1.96
C TYR A 94 4.15 -7.14 -0.86
N ILE A 95 2.81 -7.18 -0.90
CA ILE A 95 1.99 -7.90 0.09
C ILE A 95 1.40 -9.15 -0.55
N MET A 96 1.48 -10.29 0.13
CA MET A 96 1.19 -11.62 -0.43
C MET A 96 0.45 -12.50 0.60
N GLU A 97 -0.51 -13.30 0.13
CA GLU A 97 -1.18 -14.33 0.96
C GLU A 97 -0.40 -15.65 1.02
N GLU A 98 0.36 -15.95 -0.03
CA GLU A 98 1.12 -17.18 -0.14
C GLU A 98 2.63 -16.89 -0.16
N ARG A 99 3.40 -17.83 0.39
CA ARG A 99 4.86 -17.78 0.38
C ARG A 99 5.41 -18.24 -0.97
N ASP A 100 5.34 -17.38 -1.98
CA ASP A 100 5.91 -17.62 -3.31
C ASP A 100 7.41 -17.23 -3.34
N LEU A 101 8.27 -18.18 -2.99
CA LEU A 101 9.72 -17.96 -2.94
C LEU A 101 10.31 -17.62 -4.32
N ASP A 102 9.83 -18.25 -5.39
CA ASP A 102 10.33 -18.00 -6.74
C ASP A 102 10.05 -16.55 -7.16
N TYR A 103 8.85 -16.06 -6.86
CA TYR A 103 8.50 -14.67 -7.08
C TYR A 103 9.33 -13.71 -6.22
N ILE A 104 9.50 -13.98 -4.93
CA ILE A 104 10.33 -13.16 -4.03
C ILE A 104 11.78 -13.08 -4.56
N VAL A 105 12.38 -14.23 -4.88
CA VAL A 105 13.74 -14.32 -5.44
C VAL A 105 13.83 -13.53 -6.75
N SER A 106 12.82 -13.64 -7.62
CA SER A 106 12.79 -12.90 -8.88
C SER A 106 12.83 -11.38 -8.67
N ILE A 107 12.08 -10.87 -7.69
CA ILE A 107 12.05 -9.44 -7.35
C ILE A 107 13.40 -8.99 -6.79
N VAL A 108 13.92 -9.73 -5.81
CA VAL A 108 15.19 -9.41 -5.13
C VAL A 108 16.33 -9.37 -6.15
N ASN A 109 16.44 -10.38 -7.01
CA ASN A 109 17.49 -10.45 -8.03
C ASN A 109 17.37 -9.33 -9.07
N GLN A 110 16.16 -9.02 -9.55
CA GLN A 110 15.95 -7.93 -10.51
C GLN A 110 16.35 -6.56 -9.93
N ARG A 111 16.12 -6.34 -8.63
CA ARG A 111 16.38 -5.04 -8.00
C ARG A 111 17.81 -4.84 -7.55
N VAL A 112 18.48 -5.86 -7.02
CA VAL A 112 19.91 -5.78 -6.67
C VAL A 112 20.73 -5.32 -7.89
N HIS A 113 20.34 -5.71 -9.11
CA HIS A 113 20.98 -5.24 -10.34
C HIS A 113 20.58 -3.82 -10.80
N LYS A 114 19.40 -3.30 -10.41
CA LYS A 114 18.92 -1.96 -10.79
C LYS A 114 19.39 -0.84 -9.84
N ILE A 115 19.62 -1.15 -8.56
CA ILE A 115 20.04 -0.15 -7.55
C ILE A 115 21.35 0.56 -7.95
N LEU A 116 22.28 -0.16 -8.60
CA LEU A 116 23.55 0.40 -9.09
C LEU A 116 23.41 1.47 -10.20
N LYS A 117 22.26 1.57 -10.87
CA LYS A 117 22.01 2.58 -11.92
C LYS A 117 21.13 3.74 -11.45
N ALA A 118 20.26 3.53 -10.46
CA ALA A 118 19.27 4.53 -10.03
C ALA A 118 19.83 5.59 -9.06
N GLU A 119 20.91 5.29 -8.33
CA GLU A 119 21.57 6.24 -7.41
C GLU A 119 22.12 7.51 -8.10
N ARG A 120 22.24 7.52 -9.44
CA ARG A 120 22.68 8.70 -10.21
C ARG A 120 21.55 9.65 -10.63
N LEU A 121 20.27 9.31 -10.38
CA LEU A 121 19.12 10.03 -10.97
C LEU A 121 18.03 10.45 -9.96
N SER A 122 18.08 10.09 -8.67
CA SER A 122 17.04 10.51 -7.73
C SER A 122 17.36 11.87 -7.08
N THR A 123 17.03 12.96 -7.79
CA THR A 123 16.90 14.30 -7.22
C THR A 123 15.43 14.69 -7.04
N ASN A 124 14.54 13.73 -6.82
CA ASN A 124 13.20 14.05 -6.35
C ASN A 124 13.28 14.26 -4.85
N VAL A 125 13.27 15.53 -4.46
CA VAL A 125 13.01 15.98 -3.10
C VAL A 125 11.70 15.31 -2.66
N ASN A 126 11.78 14.28 -1.82
CA ASN A 126 10.61 13.75 -1.12
C ASN A 126 10.06 14.90 -0.29
N ASN A 127 8.83 15.31 -0.58
CA ASN A 127 8.16 16.34 0.17
C ASN A 127 7.62 15.68 1.46
N SER A 128 8.05 16.14 2.63
CA SER A 128 7.71 15.60 3.97
C SER A 128 6.21 15.61 4.29
N GLN A 129 5.41 16.31 3.51
CA GLN A 129 4.06 16.75 3.88
C GLN A 129 2.93 15.89 3.29
N ILE A 130 3.22 15.04 2.29
CA ILE A 130 2.26 14.08 1.72
C ILE A 130 2.99 12.75 1.63
N ILE A 131 2.52 11.77 2.39
CA ILE A 131 3.09 10.43 2.32
C ILE A 131 2.30 9.59 1.32
N GLU A 132 3.01 8.85 0.48
CA GLU A 132 2.44 7.88 -0.45
C GLU A 132 3.06 6.51 -0.19
N PHE A 133 2.21 5.53 0.11
CA PHE A 133 2.58 4.12 0.19
C PHE A 133 2.19 3.44 -1.09
N ALA A 134 3.18 3.08 -1.90
CA ALA A 134 2.97 2.26 -3.09
C ALA A 134 3.29 0.79 -2.78
N PHE A 135 2.31 -0.09 -2.96
CA PHE A 135 2.49 -1.52 -2.76
C PHE A 135 1.88 -2.35 -3.89
N HIS A 136 2.51 -3.49 -4.14
CA HIS A 136 2.08 -4.47 -5.14
C HIS A 136 1.29 -5.57 -4.45
N ARG A 137 0.17 -5.95 -5.07
CA ARG A 137 -0.65 -7.08 -4.68
C ARG A 137 -0.77 -8.04 -5.86
N ARG A 138 -0.50 -9.31 -5.59
CA ARG A 138 -0.59 -10.40 -6.55
C ARG A 138 -1.33 -11.57 -5.92
N PHE A 139 -2.27 -12.13 -6.68
CA PHE A 139 -2.91 -13.40 -6.38
C PHE A 139 -3.14 -14.18 -7.67
N SER A 140 -3.26 -15.49 -7.54
CA SER A 140 -3.40 -16.42 -8.67
C SER A 140 -4.85 -16.46 -9.15
N ILE A 141 -5.04 -16.50 -10.47
CA ILE A 141 -6.35 -16.62 -11.12
C ILE A 141 -6.31 -17.69 -12.21
N GLY A 142 -7.47 -18.20 -12.57
CA GLY A 142 -7.60 -19.23 -13.61
C GLY A 142 -7.19 -20.63 -13.15
N ARG A 143 -7.55 -21.63 -13.96
CA ARG A 143 -7.18 -23.03 -13.73
C ARG A 143 -5.68 -23.23 -13.59
N ASP A 144 -5.34 -24.14 -12.68
CA ASP A 144 -3.96 -24.53 -12.35
C ASP A 144 -3.08 -23.35 -11.89
N SER A 145 -3.70 -22.25 -11.43
CA SER A 145 -3.00 -21.03 -10.98
C SER A 145 -2.04 -20.44 -12.02
N LYS A 146 -2.33 -20.63 -13.31
CA LYS A 146 -1.49 -20.12 -14.40
C LYS A 146 -1.66 -18.64 -14.66
N GLY A 147 -2.83 -18.09 -14.35
CA GLY A 147 -3.07 -16.66 -14.40
C GLY A 147 -2.66 -15.98 -13.10
N HIS A 148 -2.36 -14.69 -13.18
CA HIS A 148 -2.02 -13.89 -12.01
C HIS A 148 -2.53 -12.46 -12.14
N THR A 149 -2.73 -11.81 -11.01
CA THR A 149 -2.95 -10.38 -10.93
C THR A 149 -1.65 -9.67 -10.60
N ASN A 150 -1.45 -8.47 -11.14
CA ASN A 150 -0.39 -7.59 -10.72
C ASN A 150 -0.95 -6.17 -10.61
N LEU A 151 -1.50 -5.88 -9.43
CA LEU A 151 -2.15 -4.63 -9.10
C LEU A 151 -1.23 -3.81 -8.21
N LYS A 152 -1.00 -2.55 -8.58
CA LYS A 152 -0.20 -1.64 -7.76
C LYS A 152 -1.10 -0.57 -7.14
N PHE A 153 -1.28 -0.69 -5.84
CA PHE A 153 -2.06 0.26 -5.05
C PHE A 153 -1.15 1.39 -4.55
N LYS A 154 -1.72 2.59 -4.46
CA LYS A 154 -1.14 3.72 -3.75
C LYS A 154 -2.09 4.17 -2.66
N VAL A 155 -1.56 4.42 -1.48
CA VAL A 155 -2.31 4.97 -0.35
C VAL A 155 -1.67 6.27 0.07
N ARG A 156 -2.44 7.35 0.12
CA ARG A 156 -1.96 8.66 0.52
C ARG A 156 -2.67 9.16 1.75
N TYR A 157 -1.90 9.65 2.72
CA TYR A 157 -2.44 10.34 3.89
C TYR A 157 -2.08 11.82 3.78
N TYR A 158 -3.08 12.67 4.01
CA TYR A 158 -2.86 14.11 4.05
C TYR A 158 -4.03 14.83 4.75
N ARG A 159 -3.84 16.13 4.99
CA ARG A 159 -4.89 17.08 5.40
C ARG A 159 -4.88 18.25 4.42
N LYS A 160 -6.05 18.77 4.03
CA LYS A 160 -6.12 19.86 3.03
C LYS A 160 -5.57 21.20 3.54
N SER A 161 -5.73 21.47 4.83
CA SER A 161 -5.15 22.61 5.55
C SER A 161 -4.45 22.13 6.83
N PRO A 162 -3.47 22.85 7.38
CA PRO A 162 -2.86 22.50 8.66
C PRO A 162 -3.88 22.41 9.80
N TYR A 163 -3.63 21.57 10.79
CA TYR A 163 -4.58 21.37 11.89
C TYR A 163 -4.88 22.64 12.70
N PHE A 164 -3.87 23.50 12.88
CA PHE A 164 -3.95 24.76 13.65
C PHE A 164 -4.52 25.96 12.85
N TYR A 165 -4.82 25.82 11.55
CA TYR A 165 -5.36 26.93 10.76
C TYR A 165 -6.78 27.28 11.20
N LYS A 166 -7.14 28.57 11.29
CA LYS A 166 -8.53 28.95 11.64
C LYS A 166 -9.55 28.65 10.52
N PHE A 167 -9.12 28.77 9.26
CA PHE A 167 -9.98 28.62 8.10
C PHE A 167 -9.49 27.50 7.18
N GLY A 168 -10.45 26.79 6.60
CA GLY A 168 -10.20 25.72 5.63
C GLY A 168 -10.68 24.35 6.12
N ASP A 169 -10.50 23.36 5.26
CA ASP A 169 -10.90 21.98 5.51
C ASP A 169 -9.80 21.28 6.34
N LYS A 170 -10.12 21.00 7.59
CA LYS A 170 -9.22 20.35 8.56
C LYS A 170 -9.38 18.83 8.60
N ASP A 171 -10.26 18.27 7.79
CA ASP A 171 -10.53 16.84 7.81
C ASP A 171 -9.27 16.06 7.35
N LYS A 172 -9.06 14.90 7.97
CA LYS A 172 -7.97 13.96 7.65
C LYS A 172 -8.40 13.15 6.43
N PHE A 173 -7.56 13.00 5.42
CA PHE A 173 -7.91 12.30 4.18
C PHE A 173 -7.00 11.10 3.92
N VAL A 174 -7.62 9.97 3.60
CA VAL A 174 -6.97 8.78 3.06
C VAL A 174 -7.46 8.57 1.64
N GLU A 175 -6.55 8.62 0.67
CA GLU A 175 -6.83 8.24 -0.72
C GLU A 175 -6.24 6.87 -1.01
N ILE A 176 -7.07 5.94 -1.50
CA ILE A 176 -6.67 4.63 -2.01
C ILE A 176 -6.84 4.66 -3.51
N ILE A 177 -5.76 4.39 -4.24
CA ILE A 177 -5.68 4.55 -5.69
C ILE A 177 -5.18 3.24 -6.29
N LEU A 178 -5.81 2.82 -7.39
CA LEU A 178 -5.31 1.80 -8.30
C LEU A 178 -5.26 2.40 -9.70
N ASP A 179 -4.07 2.79 -10.15
CA ASP A 179 -3.82 3.42 -11.45
C ASP A 179 -2.57 2.85 -12.17
N GLU A 180 -1.89 1.89 -11.53
CA GLU A 180 -0.65 1.28 -11.98
C GLU A 180 -0.67 -0.25 -11.83
N GLY A 181 0.31 -0.91 -12.43
CA GLY A 181 0.41 -2.37 -12.48
C GLY A 181 0.03 -2.93 -13.86
N ALA A 182 0.35 -4.21 -14.07
CA ALA A 182 0.08 -4.89 -15.33
C ALA A 182 -1.37 -5.38 -15.46
N GLY A 183 -2.15 -5.33 -14.38
CA GLY A 183 -3.55 -5.75 -14.38
C GLY A 183 -3.72 -7.27 -14.21
N LEU A 184 -4.81 -7.79 -14.73
CA LEU A 184 -5.17 -9.20 -14.73
C LEU A 184 -4.55 -9.91 -15.94
N ASN A 185 -3.97 -11.09 -15.74
CA ASN A 185 -3.43 -11.92 -16.82
C ASN A 185 -3.85 -13.37 -16.62
N MET A 186 -4.44 -14.00 -17.64
CA MET A 186 -4.88 -15.40 -17.63
C MET A 186 -3.76 -16.40 -17.99
N GLY A 187 -2.55 -15.92 -18.32
CA GLY A 187 -1.36 -16.71 -18.64
C GLY A 187 -1.22 -17.04 -20.14
N ASP A 188 -0.10 -17.69 -20.50
CA ASP A 188 0.19 -18.11 -21.88
C ASP A 188 -0.71 -19.27 -22.36
N GLU A 189 -1.10 -19.20 -23.64
CA GLU A 189 -2.27 -19.88 -24.21
C GLU A 189 -2.07 -21.37 -24.55
N GLU A 190 -3.04 -22.18 -24.13
CA GLU A 190 -3.47 -23.39 -24.85
C GLU A 190 -5.00 -23.36 -24.90
N ASP A 191 -5.62 -23.25 -26.09
CA ASP A 191 -7.05 -22.95 -26.21
C ASP A 191 -7.95 -24.00 -25.53
N ILE A 192 -7.52 -25.27 -25.45
CA ILE A 192 -8.29 -26.38 -24.90
C ILE A 192 -7.66 -26.85 -23.59
N TYR A 193 -8.41 -26.76 -22.49
CA TYR A 193 -8.03 -27.29 -21.19
C TYR A 193 -8.19 -28.82 -21.13
N ALA A 194 -9.30 -29.34 -21.64
CA ALA A 194 -9.57 -30.77 -21.68
C ALA A 194 -10.42 -31.15 -22.89
N SER A 195 -10.19 -32.34 -23.44
CA SER A 195 -11.09 -32.94 -24.42
C SER A 195 -11.18 -34.45 -24.22
N TRP A 196 -12.32 -35.03 -24.60
CA TRP A 196 -12.50 -36.47 -24.61
C TRP A 196 -13.43 -36.89 -25.73
N LYS A 197 -13.22 -38.11 -26.23
CA LYS A 197 -14.03 -38.70 -27.29
C LYS A 197 -14.81 -39.90 -26.76
N LYS A 198 -16.10 -39.95 -27.04
CA LYS A 198 -16.99 -41.08 -26.79
C LYS A 198 -17.81 -41.36 -28.05
N ASN A 199 -17.60 -42.52 -28.66
CA ASN A 199 -18.16 -42.85 -29.98
C ASN A 199 -17.78 -41.77 -31.03
N SER A 200 -18.77 -41.23 -31.72
CA SER A 200 -18.64 -40.15 -32.72
C SER A 200 -18.81 -38.75 -32.14
N HIS A 201 -18.65 -38.59 -30.82
CA HIS A 201 -18.77 -37.32 -30.09
C HIS A 201 -17.43 -36.99 -29.44
N THR A 202 -17.00 -35.75 -29.59
CA THR A 202 -15.84 -35.18 -28.88
C THR A 202 -16.34 -34.00 -28.07
N SER A 203 -16.08 -33.99 -26.77
CA SER A 203 -16.35 -32.85 -25.89
C SER A 203 -15.07 -32.07 -25.65
N TYR A 204 -15.21 -30.77 -25.45
CA TYR A 204 -14.15 -29.81 -25.24
C TYR A 204 -14.50 -28.91 -24.05
N VAL A 205 -13.51 -28.65 -23.21
CA VAL A 205 -13.52 -27.62 -22.18
C VAL A 205 -12.37 -26.69 -22.49
N TYR A 206 -12.70 -25.42 -22.70
CA TYR A 206 -11.73 -24.41 -23.07
C TYR A 206 -11.16 -23.74 -21.82
N ARG A 207 -9.99 -23.11 -21.97
CA ARG A 207 -9.42 -22.31 -20.89
C ARG A 207 -10.31 -21.13 -20.56
N GLU A 208 -10.11 -20.64 -19.34
CA GLU A 208 -10.86 -19.55 -18.75
C GLU A 208 -10.41 -18.20 -19.31
N TYR A 209 -11.36 -17.29 -19.52
CA TYR A 209 -11.11 -15.87 -19.75
C TYR A 209 -11.91 -15.02 -18.77
N ILE A 210 -11.55 -13.75 -18.63
CA ILE A 210 -12.18 -12.83 -17.68
C ILE A 210 -13.60 -12.50 -18.15
N ASP A 211 -14.58 -12.83 -17.30
CA ASP A 211 -15.99 -12.50 -17.47
C ASP A 211 -16.35 -11.21 -16.75
N SER A 212 -15.86 -11.08 -15.51
CA SER A 212 -15.96 -9.83 -14.78
C SER A 212 -14.84 -9.67 -13.76
N ALA A 213 -14.51 -8.43 -13.45
CA ALA A 213 -13.56 -8.07 -12.41
C ALA A 213 -14.17 -6.98 -11.54
N SER A 214 -14.10 -7.11 -10.22
CA SER A 214 -14.61 -6.11 -9.29
C SER A 214 -13.63 -5.81 -8.16
N ILE A 215 -13.70 -4.57 -7.69
CA ILE A 215 -13.07 -4.11 -6.46
C ILE A 215 -14.18 -3.63 -5.53
N ASP A 216 -14.22 -4.20 -4.33
CA ASP A 216 -15.06 -3.77 -3.23
C ASP A 216 -14.18 -3.13 -2.15
N ILE A 217 -14.48 -1.89 -1.78
CA ILE A 217 -13.78 -1.16 -0.72
C ILE A 217 -14.79 -0.90 0.39
N ARG A 218 -14.50 -1.36 1.60
CA ARG A 218 -15.38 -1.26 2.78
C ARG A 218 -14.63 -0.67 3.95
N VAL A 219 -15.21 0.34 4.59
CA VAL A 219 -14.73 0.91 5.85
C VAL A 219 -15.45 0.17 6.99
N ASN A 220 -14.71 -0.58 7.78
CA ASN A 220 -15.26 -1.43 8.85
C ASN A 220 -15.43 -0.64 10.16
N GLU A 221 -16.15 0.48 10.10
CA GLU A 221 -16.32 1.42 11.23
C GLU A 221 -17.77 1.93 11.31
N SER A 222 -18.73 1.02 11.48
CA SER A 222 -20.16 1.37 11.38
C SER A 222 -20.58 2.50 12.32
N GLU A 223 -20.09 2.53 13.55
CA GLU A 223 -20.43 3.60 14.51
C GLU A 223 -19.90 4.98 14.07
N ARG A 224 -18.64 5.02 13.59
CA ARG A 224 -18.00 6.26 13.11
C ARG A 224 -18.55 6.73 11.75
N LEU A 225 -19.05 5.81 10.93
CA LEU A 225 -19.79 6.14 9.71
C LEU A 225 -21.18 6.69 10.06
N ASP A 226 -21.79 6.18 11.12
CA ASP A 226 -23.14 6.54 11.52
C ASP A 226 -23.23 7.92 12.16
N ASN A 227 -22.24 8.28 12.97
CA ASN A 227 -22.13 9.58 13.60
C ASN A 227 -21.49 10.67 12.69
N GLY A 228 -20.94 10.27 11.53
CA GLY A 228 -20.31 11.17 10.55
C GLY A 228 -18.87 11.56 10.88
N ASP A 229 -18.24 10.89 11.85
CA ASP A 229 -16.82 11.06 12.17
C ASP A 229 -15.93 10.59 11.00
N ILE A 230 -16.32 9.53 10.31
CA ILE A 230 -15.68 9.03 9.09
C ILE A 230 -16.71 9.00 7.96
N TYR A 231 -16.32 9.39 6.76
CA TYR A 231 -17.21 9.38 5.61
C TYR A 231 -16.47 9.20 4.27
N LEU A 232 -17.18 8.68 3.27
CA LEU A 232 -16.69 8.60 1.90
C LEU A 232 -16.78 9.99 1.27
N ASN A 233 -15.64 10.63 1.02
CA ASN A 233 -15.58 12.00 0.52
C ASN A 233 -15.72 12.08 -1.00
N ASP A 234 -14.97 11.26 -1.74
CA ASP A 234 -15.09 11.20 -3.20
C ASP A 234 -14.69 9.82 -3.71
N LEU A 235 -15.29 9.40 -4.82
CA LEU A 235 -15.14 8.07 -5.39
C LEU A 235 -15.15 8.19 -6.91
N GLU A 236 -14.10 7.67 -7.53
CA GLU A 236 -13.91 7.66 -8.97
C GLU A 236 -13.58 6.23 -9.42
N PRO A 237 -14.19 5.74 -10.51
CA PRO A 237 -15.16 6.44 -11.37
C PRO A 237 -16.56 6.63 -10.76
N LYS A 238 -17.27 7.68 -11.18
CA LYS A 238 -18.62 8.01 -10.70
C LYS A 238 -19.70 7.20 -11.44
N MET A 239 -20.91 7.15 -10.89
CA MET A 239 -22.05 6.48 -11.55
C MET A 239 -22.36 7.03 -12.94
N GLN A 240 -22.17 8.34 -13.13
CA GLN A 240 -22.35 9.00 -14.41
C GLN A 240 -21.33 8.59 -15.48
N ASP A 241 -20.18 8.04 -15.08
CA ASP A 241 -19.11 7.66 -16.00
C ASP A 241 -19.37 6.30 -16.65
N GLN A 242 -20.38 5.56 -16.18
CA GLN A 242 -20.73 4.23 -16.70
C GLN A 242 -21.15 4.24 -18.18
N THR A 243 -21.61 5.40 -18.69
CA THR A 243 -22.04 5.56 -20.09
C THR A 243 -20.90 5.95 -21.03
N ASP A 244 -19.73 6.32 -20.50
CA ASP A 244 -18.65 6.87 -21.30
C ASP A 244 -17.87 5.78 -22.02
N THR A 245 -17.56 6.05 -23.30
CA THR A 245 -16.88 5.04 -24.12
C THR A 245 -15.37 4.96 -23.89
N ARG A 246 -14.81 6.01 -23.31
CA ARG A 246 -13.42 6.14 -22.90
C ARG A 246 -13.36 7.18 -21.80
N ILE A 247 -12.90 6.80 -20.61
CA ILE A 247 -12.76 7.72 -19.49
C ILE A 247 -11.27 8.02 -19.35
N GLU A 248 -10.84 9.18 -19.82
CA GLU A 248 -9.54 9.76 -19.47
C GLU A 248 -9.83 10.93 -18.53
N LYS A 249 -9.55 10.74 -17.24
CA LYS A 249 -9.82 11.78 -16.23
C LYS A 249 -8.57 12.09 -15.45
N GLU A 250 -8.38 13.38 -15.24
CA GLU A 250 -7.39 13.92 -14.33
C GLU A 250 -8.11 14.41 -13.09
N THR A 251 -7.86 13.80 -11.94
CA THR A 251 -8.37 14.30 -10.67
C THR A 251 -7.29 15.16 -10.03
N THR A 252 -7.63 16.42 -9.76
CA THR A 252 -6.74 17.36 -9.11
C THR A 252 -7.23 17.71 -7.71
N SER A 253 -6.46 17.36 -6.69
CA SER A 253 -6.68 17.79 -5.30
C SER A 253 -5.68 18.90 -4.98
N SER A 254 -6.16 20.11 -4.64
CA SER A 254 -5.30 21.16 -4.09
C SER A 254 -5.20 21.03 -2.57
N ILE A 255 -3.97 21.12 -2.07
CA ILE A 255 -3.64 21.01 -0.65
C ILE A 255 -2.83 22.24 -0.27
N LYS A 256 -3.25 22.94 0.78
CA LYS A 256 -2.49 24.04 1.38
C LYS A 256 -1.67 23.48 2.52
N LEU A 257 -0.36 23.45 2.33
CA LEU A 257 0.56 22.95 3.34
C LEU A 257 1.10 24.10 4.15
N GLY A 258 1.01 23.96 5.48
CA GLY A 258 1.52 24.93 6.43
C GLY A 258 3.02 24.74 6.52
N LEU A 259 3.78 25.74 6.07
CA LEU A 259 5.20 25.77 6.37
C LEU A 259 5.35 26.23 7.82
N GLY A 260 5.76 25.32 8.70
CA GLY A 260 6.46 25.72 9.90
C GLY A 260 7.73 26.40 9.43
N LEU A 261 7.74 27.73 9.44
CA LEU A 261 8.84 28.54 8.94
C LEU A 261 10.17 27.94 9.43
N ALA A 262 11.10 27.62 8.53
CA ALA A 262 12.49 27.86 8.91
C ALA A 262 12.49 29.33 9.35
N PRO A 263 12.92 29.69 10.57
CA PRO A 263 12.65 31.00 11.20
C PRO A 263 13.04 32.25 10.36
N LYS A 264 13.68 32.06 9.20
CA LYS A 264 14.35 33.04 8.34
C LYS A 264 13.67 33.30 6.98
N LEU A 265 12.49 32.75 6.65
CA LEU A 265 11.85 32.95 5.32
C LEU A 265 10.36 33.37 5.38
N PRO A 266 9.88 34.35 4.60
CA PRO A 266 8.53 34.94 4.72
C PRO A 266 7.46 34.28 3.83
N ILE A 267 7.31 32.95 3.85
CA ILE A 267 6.26 32.24 3.08
C ILE A 267 5.31 31.53 4.05
N GLN A 268 4.03 31.91 4.06
CA GLN A 268 3.03 31.41 5.03
C GLN A 268 2.43 30.04 4.66
N ASN A 269 2.39 29.69 3.37
CA ASN A 269 1.94 28.38 2.88
C ASN A 269 2.43 28.11 1.45
N ILE A 270 2.42 26.84 1.05
CA ILE A 270 2.55 26.43 -0.35
C ILE A 270 1.28 25.68 -0.74
N GLU A 271 0.70 26.03 -1.88
CA GLU A 271 -0.39 25.27 -2.48
C GLU A 271 0.19 24.20 -3.40
N TYR A 272 -0.07 22.94 -3.08
CA TYR A 272 0.29 21.78 -3.88
C TYR A 272 -0.91 21.26 -4.63
N ARG A 273 -0.71 20.87 -5.89
CA ARG A 273 -1.71 20.19 -6.70
C ARG A 273 -1.31 18.74 -6.88
N LEU A 274 -2.06 17.84 -6.28
CA LEU A 274 -1.97 16.42 -6.57
C LEU A 274 -2.79 16.13 -7.81
N THR A 275 -2.17 15.58 -8.84
CA THR A 275 -2.86 15.17 -10.07
C THR A 275 -2.74 13.67 -10.22
N ASN A 276 -3.88 12.96 -10.22
CA ASN A 276 -3.93 11.56 -10.63
C ASN A 276 -4.57 11.47 -12.01
N LYS A 277 -3.96 10.70 -12.90
CA LYS A 277 -4.54 10.40 -14.21
C LYS A 277 -4.97 8.95 -14.20
N TYR A 278 -6.24 8.68 -14.44
CA TYR A 278 -6.71 7.33 -14.66
C TYR A 278 -7.37 7.23 -16.03
N GLN A 279 -7.19 6.08 -16.67
CA GLN A 279 -7.63 5.83 -18.03
C GLN A 279 -8.36 4.49 -18.09
N ILE A 280 -9.68 4.57 -18.24
CA ILE A 280 -10.52 3.39 -18.45
C ILE A 280 -10.74 3.25 -19.96
N ASN A 281 -9.92 2.40 -20.58
CA ASN A 281 -9.84 2.26 -22.05
C ASN A 281 -10.83 1.27 -22.67
N SER A 282 -11.81 0.78 -21.91
CA SER A 282 -12.38 -0.53 -22.23
C SER A 282 -13.89 -0.58 -22.46
N SER A 283 -14.65 0.51 -22.54
CA SER A 283 -16.13 0.39 -22.55
C SER A 283 -16.71 -0.58 -23.60
N LYS A 284 -16.04 -0.74 -24.75
CA LYS A 284 -16.45 -1.65 -25.82
C LYS A 284 -16.25 -3.13 -25.45
N GLN A 285 -15.19 -3.43 -24.70
CA GLN A 285 -14.76 -4.77 -24.31
C GLN A 285 -15.28 -5.15 -22.91
N PHE A 286 -15.30 -4.19 -22.00
CA PHE A 286 -15.78 -4.28 -20.63
C PHE A 286 -16.60 -3.06 -20.25
N GLY A 287 -17.85 -3.30 -19.85
CA GLY A 287 -18.76 -2.29 -19.33
C GLY A 287 -18.47 -2.01 -17.86
N LEU A 288 -18.56 -0.74 -17.48
CA LEU A 288 -18.34 -0.28 -16.13
C LEU A 288 -19.66 -0.22 -15.36
N LYS A 289 -19.70 -0.80 -14.16
CA LYS A 289 -20.79 -0.63 -13.19
C LYS A 289 -20.20 -0.22 -11.85
N THR A 290 -20.71 0.87 -11.30
CA THR A 290 -20.29 1.39 -9.99
C THR A 290 -21.49 1.44 -9.06
N LYS A 291 -21.26 1.15 -7.78
CA LYS A 291 -22.29 1.22 -6.75
C LYS A 291 -21.70 1.74 -5.46
N THR A 292 -22.30 2.79 -4.93
CA THR A 292 -21.92 3.36 -3.64
C THR A 292 -22.85 2.80 -2.56
N TYR A 293 -22.26 2.54 -1.40
CA TYR A 293 -22.92 2.08 -0.19
C TYR A 293 -22.60 3.06 0.94
N ARG A 294 -23.28 2.94 2.09
CA ARG A 294 -22.99 3.77 3.26
C ARG A 294 -21.57 3.54 3.78
N ASP A 295 -21.12 2.30 3.73
CA ASP A 295 -19.86 1.80 4.27
C ASP A 295 -18.77 1.63 3.21
N GLY A 296 -19.05 1.93 1.93
CA GLY A 296 -18.08 1.65 0.90
C GLY A 296 -18.50 1.89 -0.53
N TYR A 297 -17.70 1.34 -1.43
CA TYR A 297 -17.81 1.52 -2.86
C TYR A 297 -17.47 0.22 -3.58
N GLN A 298 -18.26 -0.10 -4.60
CA GLN A 298 -18.01 -1.24 -5.48
C GLN A 298 -17.85 -0.76 -6.92
N LEU A 299 -16.79 -1.24 -7.55
CA LEU A 299 -16.48 -1.09 -8.96
C LEU A 299 -16.54 -2.46 -9.62
N LYS A 300 -17.25 -2.61 -10.72
CA LYS A 300 -17.35 -3.87 -11.47
C LYS A 300 -17.24 -3.65 -12.97
N TYR A 301 -16.29 -4.34 -13.59
CA TYR A 301 -16.13 -4.46 -15.02
C TYR A 301 -16.79 -5.75 -15.50
N LEU A 302 -17.63 -5.67 -16.52
CA LEU A 302 -18.38 -6.79 -17.10
C LEU A 302 -18.00 -6.96 -18.57
N ASN A 303 -17.71 -8.17 -19.02
CA ASN A 303 -17.31 -8.44 -20.39
C ASN A 303 -18.46 -8.17 -21.39
N ASN A 304 -18.41 -7.04 -22.10
CA ASN A 304 -19.48 -6.57 -22.98
C ASN A 304 -19.57 -7.31 -24.31
N THR A 305 -18.59 -8.16 -24.64
CA THR A 305 -18.54 -8.83 -25.95
C THR A 305 -18.87 -10.31 -25.83
N TYR A 306 -18.34 -10.99 -24.81
CA TYR A 306 -18.43 -12.45 -24.66
C TYR A 306 -18.78 -12.87 -23.24
N GLY A 307 -19.38 -11.97 -22.46
CA GLY A 307 -19.70 -12.22 -21.06
C GLY A 307 -20.92 -13.12 -20.87
N SER A 308 -20.94 -13.81 -19.73
CA SER A 308 -22.03 -14.70 -19.31
C SER A 308 -23.34 -13.95 -19.01
N HIS A 309 -23.26 -12.64 -18.76
CA HIS A 309 -24.39 -11.79 -18.41
C HIS A 309 -25.20 -11.31 -19.62
N LEU A 310 -24.69 -11.54 -20.84
CA LEU A 310 -25.37 -11.22 -22.10
C LEU A 310 -26.29 -12.38 -22.50
N ASN A 311 -27.23 -12.12 -23.40
CA ASN A 311 -27.92 -13.20 -24.09
C ASN A 311 -26.86 -14.06 -24.82
N PRO A 312 -26.91 -15.40 -24.76
CA PRO A 312 -25.86 -16.25 -25.32
C PRO A 312 -25.50 -15.94 -26.78
N GLU A 313 -26.52 -15.71 -27.62
CA GLU A 313 -26.39 -15.36 -29.05
C GLU A 313 -25.63 -14.04 -29.27
N GLU A 314 -25.86 -13.05 -28.41
CA GLU A 314 -25.19 -11.74 -28.44
C GLU A 314 -23.84 -11.73 -27.69
N GLY A 315 -23.58 -12.77 -26.90
CA GLY A 315 -22.39 -12.92 -26.07
C GLY A 315 -21.44 -14.00 -26.56
N PHE A 316 -21.14 -14.97 -25.69
CA PHE A 316 -20.12 -15.99 -25.95
C PHE A 316 -20.38 -16.87 -27.18
N CYS A 317 -21.62 -16.99 -27.68
CA CYS A 317 -21.87 -17.77 -28.91
C CYS A 317 -21.30 -17.12 -30.16
N SER A 318 -21.00 -15.82 -30.13
CA SER A 318 -20.25 -15.14 -31.19
C SER A 318 -18.77 -15.57 -31.27
N LEU A 319 -18.27 -16.38 -30.33
CA LEU A 319 -16.99 -17.07 -30.46
C LEU A 319 -17.10 -18.37 -31.28
N GLY A 320 -18.31 -18.81 -31.65
CA GLY A 320 -18.52 -20.01 -32.47
C GLY A 320 -18.08 -19.82 -33.93
N THR A 321 -18.12 -20.90 -34.71
CA THR A 321 -17.87 -20.83 -36.17
C THR A 321 -18.99 -20.10 -36.91
N ALA A 322 -20.23 -20.23 -36.43
CA ALA A 322 -21.38 -19.44 -36.88
C ALA A 322 -21.60 -18.23 -35.97
N ASP A 323 -21.48 -17.03 -36.52
CA ASP A 323 -21.71 -15.79 -35.77
C ASP A 323 -23.16 -15.72 -35.27
N GLY A 324 -23.35 -15.53 -33.95
CA GLY A 324 -24.66 -15.40 -33.31
C GLY A 324 -25.38 -16.73 -33.02
N TRP A 325 -24.79 -17.88 -33.36
CA TRP A 325 -25.40 -19.19 -33.10
C TRP A 325 -24.49 -20.05 -32.24
N CYS A 326 -25.07 -20.66 -31.20
CA CYS A 326 -24.33 -21.56 -30.30
C CYS A 326 -24.10 -22.97 -30.90
N TRP A 327 -24.45 -23.18 -32.17
CA TRP A 327 -24.27 -24.44 -32.90
C TRP A 327 -24.05 -24.17 -34.39
N ASP A 328 -23.37 -25.10 -35.07
CA ASP A 328 -23.11 -25.02 -36.52
C ASP A 328 -22.91 -26.41 -37.14
N TRP A 329 -23.05 -26.51 -38.46
CA TRP A 329 -22.62 -27.67 -39.23
C TRP A 329 -21.10 -27.70 -39.35
N ALA A 330 -20.53 -28.89 -39.18
CA ALA A 330 -19.11 -29.05 -39.03
C ALA A 330 -18.59 -30.33 -39.70
N THR A 331 -17.27 -30.44 -39.75
CA THR A 331 -16.51 -31.66 -40.00
C THR A 331 -16.14 -32.35 -38.69
N SER A 332 -15.64 -33.58 -38.76
CA SER A 332 -15.23 -34.35 -37.58
C SER A 332 -14.04 -33.76 -36.81
N MET A 333 -13.35 -32.76 -37.37
CA MET A 333 -12.15 -32.14 -36.78
C MET A 333 -12.39 -30.72 -36.27
N ASP A 334 -13.53 -30.12 -36.59
CA ASP A 334 -13.78 -28.72 -36.25
C ASP A 334 -13.94 -28.55 -34.74
N LYS A 335 -13.49 -27.40 -34.26
CA LYS A 335 -13.57 -26.99 -32.86
C LYS A 335 -14.81 -26.12 -32.66
N PRO A 336 -15.55 -26.29 -31.55
CA PRO A 336 -16.74 -25.48 -31.25
C PRO A 336 -16.51 -23.96 -31.18
N TRP A 337 -15.31 -23.54 -30.78
CA TRP A 337 -15.00 -22.13 -30.53
C TRP A 337 -13.73 -21.70 -31.26
N ASP A 338 -13.76 -20.46 -31.76
CA ASP A 338 -12.67 -19.74 -32.35
C ASP A 338 -12.17 -18.65 -31.39
N PHE A 339 -11.19 -19.01 -30.57
CA PHE A 339 -10.57 -18.10 -29.61
C PHE A 339 -9.70 -17.02 -30.25
N SER A 340 -9.42 -17.08 -31.57
CA SER A 340 -8.79 -15.96 -32.27
C SER A 340 -9.69 -14.72 -32.25
N LYS A 341 -11.02 -14.90 -32.34
CA LYS A 341 -12.00 -13.81 -32.20
C LYS A 341 -11.91 -13.13 -30.83
N LEU A 342 -11.67 -13.89 -29.76
CA LEU A 342 -11.47 -13.34 -28.42
C LEU A 342 -10.21 -12.47 -28.37
N LYS A 343 -9.10 -12.95 -28.93
CA LYS A 343 -7.81 -12.24 -28.98
C LYS A 343 -7.88 -10.95 -29.80
N ASP A 344 -8.57 -11.01 -30.94
CA ASP A 344 -8.65 -9.87 -31.87
C ASP A 344 -9.63 -8.80 -31.40
N ARG A 345 -10.77 -9.20 -30.81
CA ARG A 345 -11.88 -8.28 -30.50
C ARG A 345 -11.97 -7.91 -29.02
N ASN A 346 -11.53 -8.79 -28.12
CA ASN A 346 -11.52 -8.56 -26.67
C ASN A 346 -10.25 -9.09 -25.96
N PRO A 347 -9.05 -8.60 -26.31
CA PRO A 347 -7.80 -9.00 -25.67
C PRO A 347 -7.75 -8.72 -24.16
N LEU A 348 -8.53 -7.75 -23.65
CA LEU A 348 -8.60 -7.44 -22.22
C LEU A 348 -9.22 -8.58 -21.40
N SER A 349 -10.00 -9.47 -22.03
CA SER A 349 -10.48 -10.68 -21.36
C SER A 349 -9.37 -11.69 -21.05
N LEU A 350 -8.21 -11.55 -21.68
CA LEU A 350 -7.07 -12.44 -21.49
C LEU A 350 -5.98 -11.77 -20.67
N GLN A 351 -5.65 -10.52 -20.99
CA GLN A 351 -4.56 -9.81 -20.32
C GLN A 351 -4.74 -8.29 -20.31
N GLY A 352 -4.26 -7.66 -19.25
CA GLY A 352 -4.13 -6.20 -19.14
C GLY A 352 -5.36 -5.47 -18.61
N LEU A 353 -6.48 -6.16 -18.31
CA LEU A 353 -7.61 -5.52 -17.65
C LEU A 353 -7.20 -5.03 -16.26
N ARG A 354 -7.42 -3.75 -15.97
CA ARG A 354 -7.10 -3.14 -14.69
C ARG A 354 -8.31 -2.36 -14.17
N PRO A 355 -8.81 -2.67 -12.98
CA PRO A 355 -10.01 -2.01 -12.45
C PRO A 355 -9.63 -0.69 -11.78
N ASP A 356 -9.30 0.31 -12.59
CA ASP A 356 -8.77 1.59 -12.09
C ASP A 356 -9.77 2.35 -11.22
N PHE A 357 -9.32 2.86 -10.07
CA PHE A 357 -10.16 3.65 -9.16
C PHE A 357 -9.36 4.63 -8.30
N VAL A 358 -10.07 5.63 -7.78
CA VAL A 358 -9.63 6.49 -6.66
C VAL A 358 -10.76 6.53 -5.63
N ALA A 359 -10.48 6.06 -4.42
CA ALA A 359 -11.39 6.13 -3.29
C ALA A 359 -10.82 7.05 -2.22
N LYS A 360 -11.56 8.11 -1.89
CA LYS A 360 -11.15 9.11 -0.90
C LYS A 360 -12.06 9.03 0.31
N ILE A 361 -11.48 8.62 1.43
CA ILE A 361 -12.12 8.51 2.73
C ILE A 361 -11.63 9.68 3.58
N ALA A 362 -12.54 10.30 4.33
CA ALA A 362 -12.23 11.42 5.19
C ALA A 362 -12.64 11.13 6.63
N ALA A 363 -11.91 11.70 7.58
CA ALA A 363 -12.24 11.69 8.99
C ALA A 363 -12.23 13.10 9.56
N LYS A 364 -13.13 13.38 10.50
CA LYS A 364 -13.19 14.67 11.19
C LYS A 364 -11.92 14.94 12.00
N PRO A 365 -11.58 16.21 12.29
CA PRO A 365 -10.29 16.57 12.85
C PRO A 365 -10.01 15.93 14.21
N GLN A 366 -11.06 15.73 15.01
CA GLN A 366 -11.02 15.16 16.35
C GLN A 366 -10.94 13.63 16.39
N VAL A 367 -11.09 12.94 15.26
CA VAL A 367 -11.07 11.48 15.21
C VAL A 367 -9.67 10.97 15.53
N THR A 368 -9.56 10.09 16.52
CA THR A 368 -8.31 9.48 16.97
C THR A 368 -8.35 7.96 16.87
N GLY A 369 -7.20 7.31 17.11
CA GLY A 369 -7.02 5.88 17.06
C GLY A 369 -7.07 5.30 15.66
N PHE A 370 -7.41 4.02 15.56
CA PHE A 370 -7.30 3.27 14.31
C PHE A 370 -8.63 3.11 13.58
N SER A 371 -8.56 2.95 12.27
CA SER A 371 -9.67 2.46 11.47
C SER A 371 -9.25 1.46 10.41
N THR A 372 -10.16 0.56 10.10
CA THR A 372 -9.89 -0.58 9.25
C THR A 372 -10.61 -0.45 7.91
N ILE A 373 -9.86 -0.55 6.80
CA ILE A 373 -10.41 -0.51 5.44
C ILE A 373 -10.12 -1.83 4.74
N ASN A 374 -11.16 -2.57 4.38
CA ASN A 374 -11.07 -3.82 3.62
C ASN A 374 -11.15 -3.52 2.11
N ILE A 375 -10.25 -4.13 1.35
CA ILE A 375 -10.24 -4.12 -0.10
C ILE A 375 -10.32 -5.56 -0.57
N ARG A 376 -11.40 -5.88 -1.28
CA ARG A 376 -11.62 -7.19 -1.89
C ARG A 376 -11.61 -7.07 -3.40
N SER A 377 -10.68 -7.78 -4.02
CA SER A 377 -10.63 -7.97 -5.47
C SER A 377 -11.30 -9.29 -5.82
N THR A 378 -12.22 -9.28 -6.78
CA THR A 378 -12.89 -10.49 -7.25
C THR A 378 -12.81 -10.57 -8.77
N VAL A 379 -12.35 -11.69 -9.29
CA VAL A 379 -12.27 -11.98 -10.72
C VAL A 379 -13.15 -13.20 -11.00
N ASN A 380 -14.21 -12.99 -11.75
CA ASN A 380 -15.00 -14.07 -12.32
C ASN A 380 -14.46 -14.40 -13.71
N THR A 381 -14.26 -15.68 -13.93
CA THR A 381 -13.78 -16.22 -15.20
C THR A 381 -14.79 -17.17 -15.80
N LEU A 382 -14.73 -17.33 -17.11
CA LEU A 382 -15.64 -18.16 -17.90
C LEU A 382 -14.85 -19.19 -18.68
N ALA A 383 -15.11 -20.47 -18.42
CA ALA A 383 -14.67 -21.60 -19.24
C ALA A 383 -15.82 -22.05 -20.13
N LEU A 384 -15.65 -21.94 -21.44
CA LEU A 384 -16.67 -22.40 -22.39
C LEU A 384 -16.60 -23.90 -22.60
N PHE A 385 -17.78 -24.49 -22.72
CA PHE A 385 -17.94 -25.89 -23.08
C PHE A 385 -18.29 -26.03 -24.55
N GLY A 386 -18.00 -27.17 -25.13
CA GLY A 386 -18.55 -27.49 -26.43
C GLY A 386 -18.39 -28.95 -26.80
N GLN A 387 -19.07 -29.33 -27.87
CA GLN A 387 -19.00 -30.66 -28.45
C GLN A 387 -18.92 -30.59 -29.96
N ASN A 388 -18.29 -31.60 -30.55
CA ASN A 388 -18.39 -31.92 -31.97
C ASN A 388 -18.93 -33.35 -32.07
N ARG A 389 -20.09 -33.53 -32.71
CA ARG A 389 -20.74 -34.84 -32.81
C ARG A 389 -21.26 -35.16 -34.19
N MET A 390 -21.17 -36.44 -34.56
CA MET A 390 -21.84 -36.92 -35.77
C MET A 390 -23.35 -36.88 -35.58
N PHE A 391 -24.00 -36.14 -36.47
CA PHE A 391 -25.44 -36.08 -36.69
C PHE A 391 -25.83 -36.96 -37.89
N LEU A 392 -27.12 -36.96 -38.25
CA LEU A 392 -27.66 -37.80 -39.33
C LEU A 392 -26.91 -37.62 -40.65
N GLY A 393 -26.64 -38.74 -41.33
CA GLY A 393 -26.07 -38.74 -42.69
C GLY A 393 -24.58 -38.40 -42.78
N ARG A 394 -23.76 -38.78 -41.78
CA ARG A 394 -22.31 -38.48 -41.69
C ARG A 394 -21.97 -36.98 -41.62
N ARG A 395 -22.94 -36.13 -41.32
CA ARG A 395 -22.71 -34.71 -41.03
C ARG A 395 -22.32 -34.56 -39.57
N TYR A 396 -21.45 -33.61 -39.24
CA TYR A 396 -21.17 -33.28 -37.84
C TYR A 396 -21.86 -31.98 -37.47
N ILE A 397 -22.20 -31.84 -36.20
CA ILE A 397 -22.62 -30.57 -35.61
C ILE A 397 -21.70 -30.23 -34.45
N ILE A 398 -21.40 -28.96 -34.31
CA ILE A 398 -20.81 -28.41 -33.10
C ILE A 398 -21.89 -27.71 -32.26
N SER A 399 -21.76 -27.75 -30.94
CA SER A 399 -22.57 -26.92 -30.05
C SER A 399 -21.84 -26.58 -28.75
N ASN A 400 -22.42 -25.71 -27.95
CA ASN A 400 -21.90 -25.22 -26.67
C ASN A 400 -22.11 -26.15 -25.46
N GLU A 401 -22.68 -27.34 -25.68
CA GLU A 401 -22.98 -28.30 -24.61
C GLU A 401 -21.94 -29.42 -24.54
N LEU A 402 -21.81 -30.06 -23.38
CA LEU A 402 -20.99 -31.27 -23.24
C LEU A 402 -21.77 -32.52 -23.62
N PHE A 403 -21.14 -33.40 -24.40
CA PHE A 403 -21.68 -34.73 -24.63
C PHE A 403 -21.44 -35.65 -23.42
N SER A 404 -22.49 -35.83 -22.62
CA SER A 404 -22.53 -36.62 -21.40
C SER A 404 -21.59 -36.17 -20.27
N SER A 405 -21.98 -36.40 -19.01
CA SER A 405 -21.08 -36.15 -17.87
C SER A 405 -19.73 -36.85 -18.08
N GLY A 406 -18.68 -36.06 -18.26
CA GLY A 406 -17.32 -36.54 -18.53
C GLY A 406 -16.68 -37.21 -17.31
N ARG A 407 -15.35 -37.31 -17.30
CA ARG A 407 -14.56 -37.83 -16.16
C ARG A 407 -14.78 -37.06 -14.84
N HIS A 408 -15.36 -35.86 -14.89
CA HIS A 408 -15.65 -35.02 -13.72
C HIS A 408 -17.16 -34.96 -13.47
N HIS A 409 -17.60 -35.50 -12.33
CA HIS A 409 -19.01 -35.54 -11.92
C HIS A 409 -19.66 -34.14 -11.78
N SER A 410 -18.85 -33.08 -11.67
CA SER A 410 -19.31 -31.68 -11.58
C SER A 410 -19.74 -31.09 -12.93
N TRP A 411 -19.27 -31.65 -14.05
CA TRP A 411 -19.62 -31.20 -15.40
C TRP A 411 -20.88 -31.96 -15.87
N ARG A 412 -22.05 -31.39 -15.56
CA ARG A 412 -23.34 -31.94 -15.96
C ARG A 412 -23.63 -31.68 -17.45
N GLU A 413 -24.50 -32.51 -18.03
CA GLU A 413 -25.20 -32.22 -19.28
C GLU A 413 -26.03 -30.92 -19.12
N ASP A 414 -26.33 -30.24 -20.23
CA ASP A 414 -27.11 -28.98 -20.29
C ASP A 414 -26.44 -27.73 -19.70
N ARG A 415 -25.11 -27.70 -19.59
CA ARG A 415 -24.36 -26.47 -19.27
C ARG A 415 -23.58 -25.99 -20.50
N ASN A 416 -23.63 -24.69 -20.73
CA ASN A 416 -22.93 -24.02 -21.83
C ASN A 416 -21.51 -23.56 -21.45
N PHE A 417 -21.28 -23.38 -20.14
CA PHE A 417 -20.04 -22.86 -19.58
C PHE A 417 -19.93 -23.20 -18.09
N GLU A 418 -18.72 -23.02 -17.55
CA GLU A 418 -18.43 -22.99 -16.11
C GLU A 418 -17.91 -21.62 -15.73
N GLN A 419 -18.53 -20.98 -14.74
CA GLN A 419 -18.01 -19.75 -14.14
C GLN A 419 -17.22 -20.09 -12.89
N ARG A 420 -16.06 -19.46 -12.71
CA ARG A 420 -15.24 -19.56 -11.50
C ARG A 420 -14.94 -18.20 -10.92
N GLU A 421 -15.08 -18.09 -9.61
CA GLU A 421 -14.72 -16.90 -8.85
C GLU A 421 -13.36 -17.11 -8.20
N TYR A 422 -12.48 -16.13 -8.40
CA TYR A 422 -11.21 -15.99 -7.70
C TYR A 422 -11.27 -14.69 -6.93
N SER A 423 -11.01 -14.72 -5.63
CA SER A 423 -11.01 -13.50 -4.83
C SER A 423 -9.79 -13.41 -3.95
N ASP A 424 -9.41 -12.18 -3.69
CA ASP A 424 -8.32 -11.80 -2.82
C ASP A 424 -8.81 -10.66 -1.94
N ASP A 425 -8.59 -10.77 -0.64
CA ASP A 425 -8.95 -9.75 0.32
C ASP A 425 -7.74 -9.36 1.15
N PHE A 426 -7.59 -8.06 1.37
CA PHE A 426 -6.62 -7.54 2.31
C PHE A 426 -7.19 -6.31 2.99
N THR A 427 -6.59 -5.99 4.12
CA THR A 427 -7.06 -4.92 4.98
C THR A 427 -5.91 -3.95 5.26
N ILE A 428 -6.24 -2.67 5.21
CA ILE A 428 -5.36 -1.57 5.58
C ILE A 428 -5.79 -1.03 6.94
N LEU A 429 -4.83 -0.87 7.84
CA LEU A 429 -5.00 -0.17 9.10
C LEU A 429 -4.54 1.29 8.95
N VAL A 430 -5.43 2.22 9.26
CA VAL A 430 -5.18 3.66 9.25
C VAL A 430 -5.07 4.14 10.70
N ASP A 431 -3.93 4.74 11.06
CA ASP A 431 -3.75 5.47 12.32
C ASP A 431 -4.12 6.94 12.13
N TRP A 432 -5.27 7.38 12.66
CA TRP A 432 -5.69 8.78 12.56
C TRP A 432 -4.83 9.74 13.38
N ASP A 433 -4.04 9.24 14.34
CA ASP A 433 -3.07 10.01 15.13
C ASP A 433 -1.68 10.01 14.47
N SER A 434 -1.58 9.52 13.24
CA SER A 434 -0.38 9.59 12.42
C SER A 434 0.05 11.04 12.19
N PRO A 435 1.36 11.34 12.25
CA PRO A 435 1.86 12.70 12.05
C PRO A 435 1.70 13.16 10.59
N TRP A 436 1.35 12.27 9.67
CA TRP A 436 1.03 12.62 8.29
C TRP A 436 -0.30 13.36 8.14
N PHE A 437 -1.12 13.39 9.21
CA PHE A 437 -2.33 14.20 9.27
C PHE A 437 -2.12 15.59 9.87
N LEU A 438 -0.88 16.03 10.13
CA LEU A 438 -0.61 17.39 10.61
C LEU A 438 -0.96 18.47 9.57
N GLY A 439 -0.77 18.15 8.28
CA GLY A 439 -0.88 19.14 7.19
C GLY A 439 0.16 20.27 7.26
N SER A 440 1.20 20.10 8.08
CA SER A 440 2.29 21.06 8.31
C SER A 440 3.60 20.34 8.60
N ASP A 441 4.72 21.03 8.43
CA ASP A 441 6.02 20.51 8.84
C ASP A 441 6.17 20.54 10.36
N ALA A 442 6.76 19.47 10.89
CA ALA A 442 7.26 19.43 12.26
C ALA A 442 8.79 19.54 12.27
N VAL A 443 9.32 20.02 13.38
CA VAL A 443 10.76 20.21 13.60
C VAL A 443 11.18 19.60 14.92
N THR A 444 12.44 19.21 14.98
CA THR A 444 13.13 18.78 16.21
C THR A 444 13.92 19.95 16.78
N ILE A 445 13.96 20.07 18.11
CA ILE A 445 14.79 21.07 18.81
C ILE A 445 15.99 20.34 19.41
N LYS A 446 17.21 20.69 18.99
CA LYS A 446 18.44 19.99 19.34
C LYS A 446 19.34 20.86 20.19
N SER A 447 19.80 20.35 21.33
CA SER A 447 20.78 21.05 22.17
C SER A 447 22.15 20.96 21.52
N VAL A 448 22.77 22.09 21.21
CA VAL A 448 24.15 22.11 20.69
C VAL A 448 25.13 21.68 21.77
N TYR A 449 24.90 22.14 23.00
CA TYR A 449 25.76 21.88 24.15
C TYR A 449 25.87 20.38 24.45
N LEU A 450 24.73 19.67 24.49
CA LEU A 450 24.69 18.24 24.76
C LEU A 450 25.03 17.37 23.52
N SER A 451 25.08 17.96 22.32
CA SER A 451 25.28 17.23 21.07
C SER A 451 26.74 17.14 20.58
N GLN A 452 27.72 17.13 21.49
CA GLN A 452 29.14 17.04 21.10
C GLN A 452 29.46 15.70 20.41
N ASP A 453 29.02 14.59 21.02
CA ASP A 453 29.31 13.24 20.53
C ASP A 453 28.12 12.61 19.78
N ASN A 454 26.89 12.82 20.30
CA ASN A 454 25.65 12.30 19.73
C ASN A 454 24.59 13.39 19.72
N ALA A 455 23.77 13.48 18.67
CA ALA A 455 22.71 14.47 18.61
C ALA A 455 21.66 14.23 19.72
N MET A 456 21.41 15.24 20.55
CA MET A 456 20.45 15.24 21.66
C MET A 456 19.28 16.18 21.36
N CYS A 457 18.08 15.61 21.35
CA CYS A 457 16.82 16.27 21.03
C CYS A 457 15.98 16.48 22.29
N LEU A 458 15.30 17.62 22.38
CA LEU A 458 14.23 17.84 23.34
C LEU A 458 13.13 16.81 23.09
N THR A 459 12.78 16.06 24.13
CA THR A 459 11.88 14.91 24.06
C THR A 459 10.76 15.07 25.09
N VAL A 460 9.53 14.81 24.65
CA VAL A 460 8.35 14.68 25.51
C VAL A 460 8.27 13.24 25.98
N GLU A 461 8.45 13.04 27.28
CA GLU A 461 8.30 11.72 27.92
C GLU A 461 6.82 11.31 28.00
N PRO A 462 6.52 10.01 28.22
CA PRO A 462 5.14 9.51 28.33
C PRO A 462 4.30 10.17 29.45
N ASN A 463 4.93 10.77 30.44
CA ASN A 463 4.29 11.55 31.52
C ASN A 463 4.22 13.06 31.21
N TYR A 464 4.46 13.45 29.97
CA TYR A 464 4.53 14.83 29.47
C TYR A 464 5.64 15.69 30.08
N GLN A 465 6.63 15.09 30.75
CA GLN A 465 7.84 15.80 31.16
C GLN A 465 8.79 15.98 29.98
N LEU A 466 9.61 17.02 30.03
CA LEU A 466 10.60 17.32 29.00
C LEU A 466 11.98 16.82 29.43
N SER A 467 12.67 16.14 28.52
CA SER A 467 14.03 15.64 28.73
C SER A 467 14.90 15.84 27.48
N PHE A 468 16.21 15.66 27.60
CA PHE A 468 17.10 15.54 26.44
C PHE A 468 17.47 14.07 26.23
N LYS A 469 17.10 13.52 25.07
CA LYS A 469 17.44 12.15 24.65
C LYS A 469 18.13 12.14 23.30
N GLN A 470 18.79 11.04 22.97
CA GLN A 470 19.36 10.86 21.64
C GLN A 470 18.27 11.05 20.57
N CYS A 471 18.60 11.82 19.54
CA CYS A 471 17.66 12.11 18.45
C CYS A 471 17.31 10.83 17.68
N VAL A 472 16.01 10.59 17.52
CA VAL A 472 15.44 9.51 16.73
C VAL A 472 14.69 10.13 15.55
N GLU A 473 15.11 9.80 14.33
CA GLU A 473 14.44 10.30 13.11
C GLU A 473 12.98 9.80 13.05
N GLY A 474 12.06 10.72 12.81
CA GLY A 474 10.63 10.43 12.73
C GLY A 474 9.91 10.22 14.08
N SER A 475 10.56 10.45 15.21
CA SER A 475 9.90 10.32 16.52
C SER A 475 8.86 11.43 16.76
N LYS A 476 7.63 11.04 17.11
CA LYS A 476 6.54 11.97 17.49
C LYS A 476 6.89 12.73 18.78
N SER A 477 7.48 12.06 19.76
CA SER A 477 7.86 12.66 21.05
C SER A 477 8.99 13.69 20.96
N GLN A 478 9.72 13.74 19.86
CA GLN A 478 10.80 14.73 19.64
C GLN A 478 10.43 15.82 18.62
N ALA A 479 9.23 15.75 18.07
CA ALA A 479 8.78 16.63 17.00
C ALA A 479 7.78 17.67 17.53
N PHE A 480 7.94 18.90 17.06
CA PHE A 480 7.10 20.03 17.40
C PHE A 480 6.66 20.77 16.13
N VAL A 481 5.42 21.22 16.08
CA VAL A 481 4.92 22.08 15.01
C VAL A 481 5.07 23.53 15.44
N TYR A 482 5.77 24.30 14.62
CA TYR A 482 5.89 25.75 14.80
C TYR A 482 4.72 26.44 14.09
N ASP A 483 3.76 26.95 14.86
CA ASP A 483 2.50 27.46 14.33
C ASP A 483 2.54 28.96 13.94
N GLN A 484 1.41 29.48 13.44
CA GLN A 484 1.28 30.87 13.00
C GLN A 484 1.46 31.90 14.13
N GLU A 485 1.18 31.51 15.38
CA GLU A 485 1.34 32.35 16.56
C GLU A 485 2.76 32.21 17.16
N LYS A 486 3.68 31.55 16.43
CA LYS A 486 5.07 31.30 16.82
C LYS A 486 5.20 30.42 18.06
N ARG A 487 4.29 29.47 18.24
CA ARG A 487 4.36 28.48 19.33
C ARG A 487 4.93 27.17 18.84
N TYR A 488 5.57 26.43 19.74
CA TYR A 488 5.91 25.02 19.52
C TYR A 488 4.84 24.13 20.12
N ARG A 489 4.01 23.51 19.28
CA ARG A 489 3.02 22.51 19.66
C ARG A 489 3.63 21.11 19.59
N SER A 490 3.44 20.28 20.60
CA SER A 490 3.96 18.91 20.61
C SER A 490 3.26 18.05 19.56
N VAL A 491 4.00 17.24 18.80
CA VAL A 491 3.40 16.24 17.89
C VAL A 491 2.90 15.02 18.64
N ALA A 492 3.48 14.71 19.81
CA ALA A 492 2.98 13.65 20.68
C ALA A 492 1.59 13.97 21.24
N ASP A 493 1.29 15.26 21.47
CA ASP A 493 -0.05 15.73 21.82
C ASP A 493 -0.26 17.15 21.27
N LEU A 494 -1.09 17.27 20.24
CA LEU A 494 -1.33 18.53 19.52
C LEU A 494 -2.05 19.59 20.39
N GLY A 495 -2.63 19.17 21.52
CA GLY A 495 -3.24 20.03 22.51
C GLY A 495 -2.23 20.71 23.45
N LEU A 496 -0.95 20.32 23.41
CA LEU A 496 0.09 20.81 24.32
C LEU A 496 1.13 21.70 23.62
N CYS A 497 1.56 22.76 24.31
CA CYS A 497 2.48 23.78 23.79
C CYS A 497 3.66 23.94 24.73
N LEU A 498 4.84 24.14 24.16
CA LEU A 498 6.04 24.46 24.90
C LEU A 498 5.89 25.83 25.57
N ASP A 499 6.04 25.84 26.90
CA ASP A 499 5.77 27.00 27.75
C ASP A 499 6.92 27.20 28.74
N THR A 500 7.22 28.47 29.05
CA THR A 500 8.19 28.90 30.06
C THR A 500 7.53 29.55 31.28
N SER A 501 6.23 29.34 31.49
CA SER A 501 5.50 29.82 32.66
C SER A 501 6.14 29.32 33.97
N ASP A 502 6.01 30.10 35.04
CA ASP A 502 6.51 29.77 36.37
C ASP A 502 8.02 29.47 36.44
N GLU A 503 8.80 30.04 35.50
CA GLU A 503 10.26 29.84 35.41
C GLU A 503 10.66 28.36 35.20
N GLN A 504 9.77 27.57 34.61
CA GLN A 504 10.01 26.16 34.29
C GLN A 504 9.68 25.88 32.83
N LEU A 505 10.44 25.00 32.20
CA LEU A 505 10.13 24.53 30.85
C LEU A 505 9.13 23.40 30.97
N SER A 506 7.93 23.60 30.43
CA SER A 506 6.84 22.63 30.54
C SER A 506 6.00 22.57 29.27
N LEU A 507 5.04 21.62 29.27
CA LEU A 507 4.00 21.54 28.26
C LEU A 507 2.68 22.03 28.87
N SER A 508 2.17 23.13 28.34
CA SER A 508 0.92 23.76 28.77
C SER A 508 -0.26 23.29 27.92
N ASP A 509 -1.43 23.13 28.54
CA ASP A 509 -2.70 22.84 27.87
C ASP A 509 -3.36 24.11 27.28
N GLN A 510 -2.80 25.29 27.57
CA GLN A 510 -3.30 26.59 27.11
C GLN A 510 -2.85 26.90 25.68
N CYS A 511 -3.24 26.03 24.75
CA CYS A 511 -2.89 26.10 23.34
C CYS A 511 -4.02 26.65 22.46
N SER A 512 -4.70 27.70 22.92
CA SER A 512 -5.82 28.29 22.19
C SER A 512 -5.40 28.77 20.80
N ASP A 513 -6.15 28.43 19.76
CA ASP A 513 -5.86 28.90 18.40
C ASP A 513 -5.97 30.44 18.26
N ASP A 514 -6.62 31.12 19.21
CA ASP A 514 -6.90 32.55 19.13
C ASP A 514 -5.89 33.46 19.84
N TYR A 515 -5.08 32.90 20.74
CA TYR A 515 -4.16 33.69 21.55
C TYR A 515 -3.00 32.81 22.03
N ALA A 516 -1.78 33.35 21.94
CA ALA A 516 -0.57 32.78 22.51
C ALA A 516 -0.08 33.67 23.66
N PRO A 517 0.01 33.16 24.90
CA PRO A 517 0.72 33.85 25.98
C PRO A 517 2.17 34.09 25.59
N ASN A 518 2.77 35.19 26.04
CA ASN A 518 4.15 35.51 25.70
C ASN A 518 5.15 34.40 26.09
N THR A 519 4.86 33.63 27.13
CA THR A 519 5.67 32.48 27.59
C THR A 519 5.62 31.27 26.64
N GLN A 520 4.78 31.32 25.61
CA GLN A 520 4.69 30.32 24.55
C GLN A 520 5.09 30.87 23.18
N VAL A 521 5.37 32.16 23.06
CA VAL A 521 5.78 32.79 21.80
C VAL A 521 7.30 32.75 21.69
N TRP A 522 7.80 31.92 20.78
CA TRP A 522 9.21 31.60 20.65
C TRP A 522 9.88 32.40 19.55
N TYR A 523 11.11 32.82 19.82
CA TYR A 523 11.96 33.56 18.91
C TYR A 523 13.33 32.90 18.81
N TRP A 524 13.91 32.98 17.62
CA TRP A 524 15.29 32.58 17.35
C TRP A 524 16.13 33.83 17.12
N GLU A 525 17.28 33.91 17.78
CA GLU A 525 18.29 34.94 17.56
C GLU A 525 19.64 34.28 17.29
N GLU A 526 20.37 34.81 16.31
CA GLU A 526 21.78 34.48 16.08
C GLU A 526 22.64 35.35 17.01
N PRO A 527 23.20 34.81 18.11
CA PRO A 527 23.99 35.62 19.05
C PRO A 527 25.29 36.12 18.43
N ASP A 528 25.85 35.40 17.45
CA ASP A 528 27.03 35.79 16.66
C ASP A 528 26.94 35.24 15.23
N ARG A 529 27.53 35.96 14.25
CA ARG A 529 27.50 35.64 12.80
C ARG A 529 28.09 34.27 12.39
N PHE A 530 28.57 33.48 13.36
CA PHE A 530 29.26 32.21 13.15
C PHE A 530 28.80 31.08 14.10
N THR A 531 27.82 31.30 14.98
CA THR A 531 27.40 30.32 16.00
C THR A 531 25.93 29.92 15.86
N ASN A 532 25.56 28.82 16.51
CA ASN A 532 24.18 28.33 16.58
C ASN A 532 23.24 29.32 17.29
N ASP A 533 21.96 29.20 16.98
CA ASP A 533 20.91 30.13 17.39
C ASP A 533 20.48 29.89 18.85
N VAL A 534 19.95 30.93 19.50
CA VAL A 534 19.34 30.84 20.84
C VAL A 534 17.82 30.90 20.69
N LEU A 535 17.14 30.03 21.44
CA LEU A 535 15.68 29.92 21.45
C LEU A 535 15.11 30.50 22.75
N PHE A 536 14.20 31.46 22.64
CA PHE A 536 13.71 32.20 23.80
C PHE A 536 12.27 32.72 23.69
N THR A 537 11.69 33.07 24.83
CA THR A 537 10.42 33.81 24.96
C THR A 537 10.67 35.17 25.62
N ILE A 538 9.77 36.13 25.43
CA ILE A 538 9.91 37.50 25.94
C ILE A 538 8.91 37.73 27.08
N ASN A 539 9.41 38.08 28.26
CA ASN A 539 8.57 38.35 29.43
C ASN A 539 8.01 39.79 29.41
N ALA A 540 6.98 40.03 30.23
CA ALA A 540 6.35 41.36 30.34
C ALA A 540 7.31 42.45 30.87
N ASP A 541 8.35 42.05 31.61
CA ASP A 541 9.41 42.93 32.13
C ASP A 541 10.56 43.15 31.14
N GLN A 542 10.42 42.73 29.87
CA GLN A 542 11.42 42.80 28.80
C GLN A 542 12.65 41.90 28.99
N SER A 543 12.71 41.11 30.07
CA SER A 543 13.67 40.02 30.15
C SER A 543 13.28 38.90 29.17
N ILE A 544 14.23 38.02 28.88
CA ILE A 544 13.99 36.83 28.07
C ILE A 544 14.14 35.57 28.91
N SER A 545 13.35 34.55 28.57
CA SER A 545 13.44 33.22 29.15
C SER A 545 14.06 32.29 28.10
N LEU A 546 15.24 31.76 28.40
CA LEU A 546 16.00 30.84 27.55
C LEU A 546 15.78 29.41 28.02
N ILE A 547 15.82 28.44 27.11
CA ILE A 547 16.00 27.03 27.49
C ILE A 547 17.48 26.85 27.88
N ASP A 548 17.75 26.22 29.02
CA ASP A 548 19.10 25.82 29.43
C ASP A 548 19.23 24.30 29.49
N ALA A 549 20.27 23.79 28.83
CA ALA A 549 20.64 22.38 28.78
C ALA A 549 21.89 22.06 29.62
N SER A 550 22.47 23.04 30.33
CA SER A 550 23.76 22.89 31.03
C SER A 550 23.77 21.79 32.10
N GLN A 551 22.62 21.54 32.75
CA GLN A 551 22.48 20.53 33.80
C GLN A 551 22.06 19.15 33.27
N GLY A 552 21.92 18.98 31.96
CA GLY A 552 21.44 17.74 31.32
C GLY A 552 19.90 17.60 31.33
N GLU A 553 19.20 18.26 32.24
CA GLU A 553 17.74 18.40 32.23
C GLU A 553 17.32 19.76 31.66
N PRO A 554 16.20 19.84 30.89
CA PRO A 554 15.69 21.11 30.40
C PRO A 554 15.24 22.01 31.56
N SER A 555 15.79 23.21 31.63
CA SER A 555 15.36 24.25 32.58
C SER A 555 15.21 25.61 31.89
N VAL A 556 14.68 26.61 32.60
CA VAL A 556 14.54 27.97 32.09
C VAL A 556 15.55 28.88 32.77
N LEU A 557 16.31 29.63 31.97
CA LEU A 557 17.22 30.67 32.45
C LEU A 557 16.68 32.04 32.04
N LYS A 558 16.38 32.87 33.03
CA LYS A 558 15.92 34.25 32.83
C LYS A 558 17.12 35.21 32.80
N VAL A 559 17.28 35.96 31.73
CA VAL A 559 18.36 36.95 31.56
C VAL A 559 17.82 38.25 30.93
N ASN A 560 18.59 39.33 31.03
CA ASN A 560 18.27 40.54 30.26
C ASN A 560 18.58 40.31 28.77
N TYR A 561 17.84 41.02 27.89
CA TYR A 561 18.00 40.86 26.44
C TYR A 561 19.45 41.12 25.96
N ASP A 562 20.13 42.14 26.51
CA ASP A 562 21.48 42.52 26.08
C ASP A 562 22.62 41.72 26.76
N GLU A 563 22.30 40.82 27.70
CA GLU A 563 23.33 40.02 28.38
C GLU A 563 23.85 38.89 27.50
N ALA A 564 25.13 38.54 27.66
CA ALA A 564 25.75 37.43 26.96
C ALA A 564 25.03 36.10 27.26
N LYS A 565 24.68 35.36 26.22
CA LYS A 565 23.94 34.09 26.34
C LYS A 565 24.90 32.94 26.65
N PRO A 566 24.64 32.12 27.69
CA PRO A 566 25.51 30.98 28.00
C PRO A 566 25.51 29.92 26.89
N ASN A 567 26.61 29.16 26.76
CA ASN A 567 26.70 28.09 25.75
C ASN A 567 25.63 26.99 25.93
N GLY A 568 25.16 26.77 27.16
CA GLY A 568 24.09 25.80 27.48
C GLY A 568 22.73 26.15 26.85
N THR A 569 22.55 27.37 26.34
CA THR A 569 21.29 27.86 25.76
C THR A 569 21.29 27.88 24.23
N GLN A 570 22.27 27.24 23.59
CA GLN A 570 22.38 27.17 22.13
C GLN A 570 21.64 25.95 21.59
N PHE A 571 20.77 26.18 20.61
CA PHE A 571 19.96 25.15 19.99
C PHE A 571 20.03 25.23 18.46
N THR A 572 19.62 24.14 17.82
CA THR A 572 19.37 24.13 16.39
C THR A 572 18.07 23.38 16.11
N SER A 573 17.45 23.71 14.97
CA SER A 573 16.20 23.11 14.55
C SER A 573 16.34 22.47 13.18
N ARG A 574 15.75 21.29 13.02
CA ARG A 574 15.71 20.57 11.73
C ARG A 574 14.34 19.93 11.55
N PHE A 575 13.84 19.94 10.32
CA PHE A 575 12.61 19.22 9.95
C PHE A 575 12.66 17.76 10.41
N ALA A 576 11.57 17.33 11.03
CA ALA A 576 11.34 15.93 11.35
C ALA A 576 10.92 15.20 10.06
N ASP A 577 11.60 14.10 9.76
CA ASP A 577 11.24 13.23 8.64
C ASP A 577 10.52 11.99 9.18
N PHE A 578 9.20 11.98 9.09
CA PHE A 578 8.38 10.84 9.50
C PHE A 578 8.41 9.68 8.49
N GLY A 579 8.91 9.90 7.26
CA GLY A 579 8.95 8.87 6.24
C GLY A 579 10.08 7.85 6.44
N THR A 580 11.14 8.27 7.14
CA THR A 580 12.34 7.49 7.47
C THR A 580 12.28 6.88 8.87
N ALA A 581 11.10 6.78 9.48
CA ALA A 581 10.90 6.09 10.75
C ALA A 581 11.47 4.65 10.64
N THR A 582 12.73 4.51 11.07
CA THR A 582 13.61 3.36 10.81
C THR A 582 13.94 2.64 12.10
N CYS A 583 13.18 2.89 13.16
CA CYS A 583 13.42 2.27 14.45
C CYS A 583 12.28 1.32 14.83
N LEU A 584 12.62 0.04 15.03
CA LEU A 584 11.80 -0.91 15.78
C LEU A 584 11.84 -0.59 17.29
N CYS A 585 12.65 0.39 17.71
CA CYS A 585 12.60 1.00 19.03
C CYS A 585 11.69 2.23 18.94
N SER A 586 10.42 2.10 19.28
CA SER A 586 10.03 2.27 20.67
C SER A 586 8.94 1.28 21.09
N THR A 587 8.90 1.02 22.39
CA THR A 587 7.66 0.72 23.12
C THR A 587 6.52 1.57 22.56
N ILE A 588 5.35 0.94 22.44
CA ILE A 588 4.07 1.61 22.17
C ILE A 588 4.06 2.99 22.83
N GLU A 589 4.10 4.04 22.01
CA GLU A 589 3.53 5.36 22.33
C GLU A 589 2.25 5.47 21.54
#